data_AF-A0A558B2Y0-F1
#
_entry.id   AF-A0A558B2Y0-F1
#
_cell.length_a   1.000
_cell.length_b   1.000
_cell.length_c   1.000
_cell.angle_alpha   90.00
_cell.angle_beta   90.00
_cell.angle_gamma   90.00
#
_symmetry.space_group_name_H-M   'P 1'
#
loop_
_entity.id
_entity.type
_entity.pdbx_description
1 polymer ?
#
loop_
_entity_poly.entity_id
_entity_poly.type
_entity_poly.pdbx_seq_one_letter_code
_entity_poly.pdbx_strand_id
1 'polypeptide(L)'
;MSQTPKHSTVKLATALLACAAITGCATTNSAGYSADQGSNWLASGNRITWLSAEHSATLSETVQGNTALLGDTPMGQNTRIKRTQGYFSAAGAQCFNSQVETRQNPPAPANVCKYSNGLWGVTKSMPGTQNNLLTTTGGDQ
;
A
#
# COMPACT_ATOMS: atom_id res chain seq x y z
N MET A 1 -69.38 39.20 -13.84
CA MET A 1 -69.51 39.23 -12.36
C MET A 1 -68.70 38.06 -11.83
N SER A 2 -67.43 38.24 -11.51
CA SER A 2 -66.88 38.86 -10.29
C SER A 2 -66.58 37.81 -9.21
N GLN A 3 -65.29 37.79 -8.84
CA GLN A 3 -64.68 37.41 -7.57
C GLN A 3 -64.14 35.98 -7.35
N THR A 4 -62.85 35.80 -7.65
CA THR A 4 -61.82 35.42 -6.65
C THR A 4 -61.75 36.46 -5.50
N PRO A 5 -61.10 36.24 -4.33
CA PRO A 5 -60.25 35.12 -3.87
C PRO A 5 -60.53 34.69 -2.39
N LYS A 6 -59.77 33.74 -1.85
CA LYS A 6 -59.06 33.91 -0.55
C LYS A 6 -58.13 32.73 -0.26
N HIS A 7 -56.85 33.08 -0.07
CA HIS A 7 -55.79 32.21 0.42
C HIS A 7 -56.09 31.72 1.84
N SER A 8 -55.71 30.48 2.14
CA SER A 8 -55.22 30.12 3.47
C SER A 8 -54.15 29.05 3.37
N THR A 9 -53.06 29.37 4.05
CA THR A 9 -51.75 28.74 4.08
C THR A 9 -51.75 27.52 5.02
N VAL A 10 -50.69 26.73 4.91
CA VAL A 10 -50.13 25.79 5.91
C VAL A 10 -50.71 24.37 5.87
N LYS A 11 -49.88 23.39 5.46
CA LYS A 11 -49.14 22.51 6.38
C LYS A 11 -48.15 21.62 5.63
N LEU A 12 -46.91 21.62 6.12
CA LEU A 12 -45.84 20.71 5.77
C LEU A 12 -46.33 19.25 5.84
N ALA A 13 -46.01 18.46 4.82
CA ALA A 13 -45.95 17.01 4.94
C ALA A 13 -44.60 16.55 4.38
N THR A 14 -43.62 16.59 5.27
CA THR A 14 -42.32 15.93 5.15
C THR A 14 -42.54 14.43 4.96
N ALA A 15 -42.51 13.96 3.72
CA ALA A 15 -42.48 12.52 3.43
C ALA A 15 -41.02 12.04 3.54
N LEU A 16 -40.62 11.72 4.77
CA LEU A 16 -39.44 10.92 5.08
C LEU A 16 -39.65 9.51 4.50
N LEU A 17 -39.07 9.24 3.32
CA LEU A 17 -38.88 7.88 2.86
C LEU A 17 -37.55 7.37 3.43
N ALA A 18 -37.66 6.57 4.49
CA ALA A 18 -36.57 5.82 5.07
C ALA A 18 -36.17 4.66 4.14
N CYS A 19 -35.09 4.83 3.37
CA CYS A 19 -34.39 3.70 2.78
C CYS A 19 -33.42 3.13 3.81
N ALA A 20 -33.85 2.06 4.48
CA ALA A 20 -32.98 1.19 5.25
C ALA A 20 -32.02 0.46 4.29
N ALA A 21 -30.89 1.07 4.00
CA ALA A 21 -29.76 0.37 3.38
C ALA A 21 -28.94 -0.28 4.50
N ILE A 22 -29.22 -1.55 4.76
CA ILE A 22 -28.37 -2.44 5.55
C ILE A 22 -27.14 -2.75 4.69
N THR A 23 -26.20 -1.83 4.60
CA THR A 23 -24.84 -2.16 4.17
C THR A 23 -24.01 -2.29 5.43
N GLY A 24 -23.88 -3.53 5.90
CA GLY A 24 -22.90 -3.87 6.91
C GLY A 24 -21.56 -3.31 6.46
N CYS A 25 -21.05 -2.31 7.17
CA CYS A 25 -19.62 -2.03 7.15
C CYS A 25 -18.99 -3.33 7.61
N ALA A 26 -18.34 -4.02 6.66
CA ALA A 26 -17.35 -5.02 6.99
C ALA A 26 -16.50 -4.38 8.09
N THR A 27 -16.59 -4.94 9.29
CA THR A 27 -15.64 -4.67 10.34
C THR A 27 -14.35 -5.26 9.79
N THR A 28 -13.63 -4.47 9.00
CA THR A 28 -12.21 -4.64 8.83
C THR A 28 -11.68 -4.54 10.24
N ASN A 29 -11.45 -5.70 10.85
CA ASN A 29 -10.47 -5.84 11.90
C ASN A 29 -9.18 -5.29 11.28
N SER A 30 -8.98 -3.99 11.44
CA SER A 30 -7.66 -3.39 11.43
C SER A 30 -6.95 -4.13 12.54
N ALA A 31 -6.31 -5.24 12.19
CA ALA A 31 -5.36 -5.92 13.05
C ALA A 31 -4.43 -4.81 13.51
N GLY A 32 -4.60 -4.38 14.76
CA GLY A 32 -3.81 -3.34 15.36
C GLY A 32 -2.39 -3.84 15.32
N TYR A 33 -1.61 -3.32 14.39
CA TYR A 33 -0.19 -3.61 14.33
C TYR A 33 0.41 -2.99 15.58
N SER A 34 0.68 -3.81 16.60
CA SER A 34 1.50 -3.40 17.74
C SER A 34 2.81 -2.86 17.19
N ALA A 35 3.04 -1.56 17.41
CA ALA A 35 4.16 -0.77 16.93
C ALA A 35 5.50 -1.13 17.63
N ASP A 36 5.77 -2.42 17.81
CA ASP A 36 6.92 -2.95 18.52
C ASP A 36 7.92 -3.64 17.57
N GLN A 37 8.13 -3.06 16.38
CA GLN A 37 9.01 -3.59 15.34
C GLN A 37 10.05 -2.55 14.87
N GLY A 38 10.53 -1.71 15.80
CA GLY A 38 11.64 -0.78 15.55
C GLY A 38 13.02 -1.45 15.53
N SER A 39 13.18 -2.58 16.23
CA SER A 39 14.44 -3.28 16.40
C SER A 39 14.57 -4.41 15.39
N ASN A 40 15.15 -4.09 14.23
CA ASN A 40 15.59 -5.04 13.20
C ASN A 40 14.47 -5.85 12.53
N TRP A 41 13.53 -5.15 11.88
CA TRP A 41 12.50 -5.76 11.02
C TRP A 41 13.07 -6.70 9.95
N LEU A 42 14.35 -6.50 9.55
CA LEU A 42 15.11 -7.36 8.63
C LEU A 42 15.63 -8.67 9.26
N ALA A 43 15.71 -8.77 10.59
CA ALA A 43 16.11 -9.98 11.32
C ALA A 43 14.95 -10.71 11.99
N SER A 44 13.75 -10.12 12.00
CA SER A 44 12.55 -10.89 12.29
C SER A 44 12.46 -12.02 11.26
N GLY A 45 12.43 -13.28 11.70
CA GLY A 45 12.38 -14.46 10.82
C GLY A 45 11.13 -14.55 9.93
N ASN A 46 10.30 -13.51 9.90
CA ASN A 46 9.19 -13.36 8.99
C ASN A 46 9.72 -13.09 7.58
N ARG A 47 9.41 -14.01 6.66
CA ARG A 47 9.80 -13.89 5.24
C ARG A 47 9.25 -12.62 4.58
N ILE A 48 8.13 -12.09 5.06
CA ILE A 48 7.41 -10.97 4.45
C ILE A 48 6.85 -10.05 5.55
N THR A 49 7.20 -8.76 5.47
CA THR A 49 6.58 -7.67 6.22
C THR A 49 5.44 -7.08 5.40
N TRP A 50 4.21 -7.30 5.82
CA TRP A 50 3.02 -6.83 5.11
C TRP A 50 2.75 -5.35 5.35
N LEU A 51 2.40 -4.63 4.29
CA LEU A 51 1.89 -3.26 4.39
C LEU A 51 0.38 -3.27 4.59
N SER A 52 -0.15 -2.24 5.24
CA SER A 52 -1.60 -2.01 5.35
C SER A 52 -2.20 -1.79 3.96
N ALA A 53 -3.54 -1.86 3.86
CA ALA A 53 -4.25 -1.56 2.63
C ALA A 53 -4.00 -0.11 2.16
N GLU A 54 -3.96 0.85 3.10
CA GLU A 54 -3.66 2.25 2.83
C GLU A 54 -2.26 2.43 2.24
N HIS A 55 -1.23 1.89 2.90
CA HIS A 55 0.15 1.96 2.41
C HIS A 55 0.30 1.25 1.04
N SER A 56 -0.44 0.17 0.84
CA SER A 56 -0.49 -0.56 -0.43
C SER A 56 -1.12 0.26 -1.56
N ALA A 57 -2.16 1.05 -1.25
CA ALA A 57 -2.76 1.98 -2.20
C ALA A 57 -1.78 3.10 -2.56
N THR A 58 -1.15 3.75 -1.57
CA THR A 58 -0.12 4.78 -1.79
C THR A 58 1.00 4.26 -2.68
N LEU A 59 1.51 3.05 -2.42
CA LEU A 59 2.53 2.44 -3.28
C LEU A 59 2.02 2.23 -4.70
N SER A 60 0.80 1.72 -4.88
CA SER A 60 0.22 1.42 -6.19
C SER A 60 0.06 2.67 -7.06
N GLU A 61 -0.27 3.82 -6.44
CA GLU A 61 -0.43 5.11 -7.09
C GLU A 61 0.90 5.85 -7.31
N THR A 62 1.95 5.44 -6.60
CA THR A 62 3.28 6.05 -6.77
C THR A 62 3.82 5.73 -8.16
N VAL A 63 4.24 6.77 -8.88
CA VAL A 63 4.85 6.64 -10.20
C VAL A 63 6.28 6.08 -10.06
N GLN A 64 6.70 5.26 -11.02
CA GLN A 64 8.09 4.80 -11.10
C GLN A 64 9.06 6.00 -11.11
N GLY A 65 10.15 5.89 -10.35
CA GLY A 65 11.13 6.95 -10.15
C GLY A 65 10.88 7.78 -8.88
N ASN A 66 9.65 7.81 -8.39
CA ASN A 66 9.26 8.59 -7.21
C ASN A 66 9.37 7.80 -5.91
N THR A 67 9.33 8.52 -4.80
CA THR A 67 9.33 7.96 -3.45
C THR A 67 7.93 8.02 -2.84
N ALA A 68 7.41 6.86 -2.42
CA ALA A 68 6.21 6.77 -1.62
C ALA A 68 6.52 7.15 -0.18
N LEU A 69 5.73 8.05 0.40
CA LEU A 69 5.78 8.43 1.81
C LEU A 69 4.68 7.66 2.53
N LEU A 70 5.06 6.67 3.34
CA LEU A 70 4.11 5.75 3.97
C LEU A 70 3.80 6.09 5.42
N GLY A 71 4.51 7.06 6.02
CA GLY A 71 4.35 7.36 7.44
C GLY A 71 4.78 6.19 8.32
N ASP A 72 4.01 5.86 9.34
CA ASP A 72 4.37 4.81 10.29
C ASP A 72 3.99 3.43 9.74
N THR A 73 4.97 2.53 9.63
CA THR A 73 4.77 1.18 9.12
C THR A 73 5.37 0.16 10.09
N PRO A 74 5.11 -1.15 9.91
CA PRO A 74 5.79 -2.18 10.69
C PRO A 74 7.32 -2.20 10.57
N MET A 75 7.92 -1.47 9.62
CA MET A 75 9.39 -1.35 9.48
C MET A 75 9.97 -0.20 10.31
N GLY A 76 9.13 0.75 10.75
CA GLY A 76 9.55 1.95 11.49
C GLY A 76 8.70 3.18 11.18
N GLN A 77 9.01 4.27 11.88
CA GLN A 77 8.33 5.55 11.69
C GLN A 77 8.86 6.30 10.46
N ASN A 78 8.02 7.14 9.86
CA ASN A 78 8.36 7.93 8.67
C ASN A 78 9.01 7.10 7.55
N THR A 79 8.42 5.95 7.27
CA THR A 79 8.87 5.03 6.24
C THR A 79 8.75 5.66 4.86
N ARG A 80 9.83 5.54 4.07
CA ARG A 80 9.90 5.99 2.68
C ARG A 80 10.40 4.85 1.81
N ILE A 81 9.75 4.64 0.66
CA ILE A 81 10.10 3.59 -0.29
C ILE A 81 10.20 4.18 -1.68
N LYS A 82 11.37 4.06 -2.32
CA LYS A 82 11.55 4.48 -3.71
C LYS A 82 10.99 3.44 -4.67
N ARG A 83 10.07 3.82 -5.56
CA ARG A 83 9.51 2.92 -6.57
C ARG A 83 10.43 2.88 -7.77
N THR A 84 11.23 1.83 -7.88
CA THR A 84 12.12 1.62 -9.04
C THR A 84 11.37 0.89 -10.17
N GLN A 85 12.10 0.52 -11.22
CA GLN A 85 11.55 -0.29 -12.29
C GLN A 85 11.07 -1.64 -11.75
N GLY A 86 9.83 -1.99 -12.12
CA GLY A 86 9.24 -3.26 -11.75
C GLY A 86 9.80 -4.44 -12.53
N TYR A 87 9.73 -5.61 -11.93
CA TYR A 87 9.99 -6.91 -12.53
C TYR A 87 8.90 -7.90 -12.10
N PHE A 88 8.79 -9.05 -12.76
CA PHE A 88 7.94 -10.15 -12.31
C PHE A 88 8.78 -11.20 -11.61
N SER A 89 8.38 -11.59 -10.40
CA SER A 89 9.01 -12.71 -9.68
C SER A 89 8.73 -14.05 -10.38
N ALA A 90 9.45 -15.10 -9.99
CA ALA A 90 9.20 -16.46 -10.47
C ALA A 90 7.76 -16.95 -10.18
N ALA A 91 7.09 -16.38 -9.17
CA ALA A 91 5.69 -16.67 -8.85
C ALA A 91 4.69 -15.79 -9.62
N GLY A 92 5.15 -14.96 -10.58
CA GLY A 92 4.31 -14.05 -11.35
C GLY A 92 3.88 -12.78 -10.61
N ALA A 93 4.31 -12.58 -9.36
CA ALA A 93 4.02 -11.34 -8.61
C ALA A 93 4.82 -10.16 -9.17
N GLN A 94 4.17 -9.00 -9.32
CA GLN A 94 4.82 -7.75 -9.68
C GLN A 94 5.65 -7.25 -8.49
N CYS A 95 6.95 -7.09 -8.70
CA CYS A 95 7.89 -6.68 -7.68
C CYS A 95 8.76 -5.51 -8.14
N PHE A 96 9.44 -4.85 -7.22
CA PHE A 96 10.53 -3.93 -7.52
C PHE A 96 11.56 -3.95 -6.39
N ASN A 97 12.81 -3.64 -6.72
CA ASN A 97 13.89 -3.46 -5.74
C ASN A 97 13.83 -2.05 -5.17
N SER A 98 14.05 -1.86 -3.89
CA SER A 98 14.04 -0.53 -3.27
C SER A 98 15.02 -0.42 -2.12
N GLN A 99 15.20 0.81 -1.64
CA GLN A 99 15.74 1.07 -0.32
C GLN A 99 14.59 1.57 0.56
N VAL A 100 14.39 0.89 1.69
CA VAL A 100 13.44 1.31 2.72
C VAL A 100 14.19 2.21 3.69
N GLU A 101 13.78 3.46 3.76
CA GLU A 101 14.30 4.43 4.72
C GLU A 101 13.27 4.58 5.84
N THR A 102 13.75 4.64 7.09
CA THR A 102 12.91 4.93 8.25
C THR A 102 13.64 5.94 9.14
N ARG A 103 12.95 6.56 10.09
CA ARG A 103 13.59 7.50 11.01
C ARG A 103 14.63 6.83 11.92
N GLN A 104 14.37 5.59 12.33
CA GLN A 104 15.15 4.87 13.34
C GLN A 104 16.30 4.06 12.75
N ASN A 105 16.16 3.57 11.51
CA ASN A 105 17.09 2.62 10.92
C ASN A 105 17.75 3.19 9.67
N PRO A 106 19.03 2.82 9.40
CA PRO A 106 19.68 3.18 8.14
C PRO A 106 18.90 2.61 6.95
N PRO A 107 19.01 3.25 5.76
CA PRO A 107 18.39 2.74 4.54
C PRO A 107 18.78 1.28 4.29
N ALA A 108 17.78 0.43 4.07
CA ALA A 108 17.99 -1.00 3.88
C ALA A 108 17.43 -1.48 2.54
N PRO A 109 18.18 -2.30 1.79
CA PRO A 109 17.73 -2.78 0.49
C PRO A 109 16.66 -3.88 0.66
N ALA A 110 15.56 -3.76 -0.08
CA ALA A 110 14.39 -4.60 0.05
C ALA A 110 13.76 -4.93 -1.31
N ASN A 111 13.07 -6.07 -1.39
CA ASN A 111 12.13 -6.38 -2.47
C ASN A 111 10.71 -6.04 -2.01
N VAL A 112 9.98 -5.32 -2.84
CA VAL A 112 8.59 -4.92 -2.58
C VAL A 112 7.73 -5.56 -3.66
N CYS A 113 6.83 -6.46 -3.28
CA CYS A 113 6.02 -7.26 -4.21
C CYS A 113 4.53 -7.09 -3.94
N LYS A 114 3.72 -7.04 -4.99
CA LYS A 114 2.26 -7.08 -4.92
C LYS A 114 1.79 -8.53 -4.93
N TYR A 115 0.97 -8.90 -3.96
CA TYR A 115 0.44 -10.25 -3.80
C TYR A 115 -1.01 -10.35 -4.25
N SER A 116 -1.52 -11.58 -4.35
CA SER A 116 -2.87 -11.88 -4.85
C SER A 116 -4.01 -11.29 -4.02
N ASN A 117 -3.75 -11.00 -2.74
CA ASN A 117 -4.67 -10.29 -1.86
C ASN A 117 -4.73 -8.76 -2.11
N GLY A 118 -4.01 -8.27 -3.12
CA GLY A 118 -3.93 -6.85 -3.45
C GLY A 118 -2.98 -6.03 -2.57
N LEU A 119 -2.38 -6.65 -1.54
CA LEU A 119 -1.44 -5.98 -0.64
C LEU A 119 -0.02 -6.05 -1.17
N TRP A 120 0.75 -5.02 -0.81
CA TRP A 120 2.20 -5.03 -1.00
C TRP A 120 2.88 -5.63 0.23
N GLY A 121 3.86 -6.50 -0.01
CA GLY A 121 4.72 -7.07 1.02
C GLY A 121 6.17 -6.70 0.77
N VAL A 122 6.90 -6.42 1.84
CA VAL A 122 8.32 -6.05 1.82
C VAL A 122 9.13 -7.21 2.37
N THR A 123 10.20 -7.58 1.66
CA THR A 123 11.12 -8.64 2.08
C THR A 123 12.54 -8.12 2.01
N LYS A 124 13.44 -8.68 2.82
CA LYS A 124 14.86 -8.37 2.71
C LYS A 124 15.34 -8.72 1.31
N SER A 125 16.04 -7.80 0.66
CA SER A 125 16.78 -8.17 -0.55
C SER A 125 17.92 -9.08 -0.13
N MET A 126 17.96 -10.31 -0.64
CA MET A 126 19.19 -11.07 -0.59
C MET A 126 20.20 -10.32 -1.46
N PRO A 127 21.48 -10.21 -1.04
CA PRO A 127 22.53 -9.83 -1.96
C PRO A 127 22.65 -10.96 -2.99
N GLY A 128 21.81 -10.92 -4.02
CA GLY A 128 22.00 -11.65 -5.24
C GLY A 128 23.15 -10.97 -5.95
N THR A 129 24.23 -11.71 -6.16
CA THR A 129 25.36 -11.45 -7.06
C THR A 129 24.98 -10.47 -8.17
N GLN A 130 25.11 -9.17 -7.91
CA GLN A 130 24.91 -8.16 -8.94
C GLN A 130 26.11 -8.30 -9.88
N ASN A 131 25.85 -8.77 -11.10
CA ASN A 131 26.75 -8.75 -12.25
C ASN A 131 28.16 -9.29 -12.02
N ASN A 132 28.33 -10.60 -12.25
CA ASN A 132 29.56 -11.07 -12.90
C ASN A 132 29.22 -11.96 -14.11
N LEU A 133 28.17 -11.59 -14.85
CA LEU A 133 27.79 -12.22 -16.11
C LEU A 133 27.98 -11.23 -17.27
N LEU A 134 29.18 -10.65 -17.37
CA LEU A 134 29.68 -9.99 -18.57
C LEU A 134 31.17 -10.32 -18.68
N THR A 135 31.46 -11.45 -19.36
CA THR A 135 32.65 -11.76 -20.21
C THR A 135 32.98 -13.25 -20.20
N THR A 136 32.10 -14.08 -20.76
CA THR A 136 32.53 -15.37 -21.33
C THR A 136 31.70 -15.68 -22.57
N THR A 137 31.98 -14.94 -23.64
CA THR A 137 31.73 -15.35 -25.02
C THR A 137 32.99 -14.91 -25.74
N GLY A 138 33.98 -15.79 -25.93
CA GLY A 138 33.97 -16.73 -27.04
C GLY A 138 34.80 -16.10 -28.16
N GLY A 139 36.05 -16.53 -28.28
CA GLY A 139 37.02 -16.04 -29.25
C GLY A 139 38.22 -16.96 -29.32
N ASP A 140 37.96 -18.24 -29.60
CA ASP A 140 38.90 -19.09 -30.34
C ASP A 140 39.19 -18.40 -31.68
N GLN A 141 40.44 -17.96 -31.89
CA GLN A 141 41.26 -18.17 -33.10
C GLN A 141 42.72 -17.84 -32.78
#